data_AF-A0A519Q894-F1
#
_entry.id   AF-A0A519Q894-F1
#
_cell.length_a   1.000
_cell.length_b   1.000
_cell.length_c   1.000
_cell.angle_alpha   90.00
_cell.angle_beta   90.00
_cell.angle_gamma   90.00
#
_symmetry.space_group_name_H-M   'P 1'
#
loop_
_entity.id
_entity.type
_entity.pdbx_description
1 polymer ?
#
loop_
_entity_poly.entity_id
_entity_poly.type
_entity_poly.pdbx_seq_one_letter_code
_entity_poly.pdbx_strand_id
1 'polypeptide(L)'
;VTSMHERKQLMYDQSDAFVVAPGGIGTLEEVIEVLSWKRLDLHPKPVIFLNIDGYWDDLFAHMRHSVEERMNPADLIGLWQVAGTVEEALALSA
;
A
#
# COMPACT_ATOMS: atom_id res chain seq x y z
N VAL A 1 1.41 -13.91 -19.06
CA VAL A 1 0.93 -12.50 -19.16
C VAL A 1 1.72 -11.83 -20.26
N THR A 2 1.04 -11.10 -21.13
CA THR A 2 1.62 -10.43 -22.30
C THR A 2 1.91 -8.95 -22.07
N SER A 3 1.48 -8.41 -20.91
CA SER A 3 1.71 -7.03 -20.50
C SER A 3 1.87 -6.87 -18.97
N MET A 4 2.41 -5.73 -18.55
CA MET A 4 2.49 -5.35 -17.12
C MET A 4 1.11 -5.17 -16.49
N HIS A 5 0.15 -4.62 -17.22
CA HIS A 5 -1.23 -4.44 -16.73
C HIS A 5 -1.89 -5.79 -16.42
N GLU A 6 -1.77 -6.77 -17.31
CA GLU A 6 -2.30 -8.13 -17.06
C GLU A 6 -1.66 -8.78 -15.84
N ARG A 7 -0.35 -8.54 -15.62
CA ARG A 7 0.35 -9.06 -14.45
C ARG A 7 -0.20 -8.45 -13.15
N LYS A 8 -0.38 -7.14 -13.11
CA LYS A 8 -0.93 -6.42 -11.94
C LYS A 8 -2.38 -6.81 -11.67
N GLN A 9 -3.20 -6.92 -12.71
CA GLN A 9 -4.58 -7.36 -12.58
C GLN A 9 -4.68 -8.78 -12.00
N LEU A 10 -3.89 -9.73 -12.50
CA LEU A 10 -3.89 -11.10 -11.98
C LEU A 10 -3.44 -11.16 -10.52
N MET A 11 -2.36 -10.45 -10.17
CA MET A 11 -1.89 -10.33 -8.78
C MET A 11 -3.00 -9.78 -7.89
N TYR A 12 -3.68 -8.73 -8.34
CA TYR A 12 -4.79 -8.15 -7.61
C TYR A 12 -5.94 -9.14 -7.43
N ASP A 13 -6.43 -9.76 -8.51
CA ASP A 13 -7.59 -10.67 -8.48
C ASP A 13 -7.36 -11.87 -7.55
N GLN A 14 -6.11 -12.35 -7.47
CA GLN A 14 -5.73 -13.52 -6.67
C GLN A 14 -5.32 -13.20 -5.22
N SER A 15 -5.23 -11.92 -4.84
CA SER A 15 -4.80 -11.51 -3.50
C SER A 15 -5.99 -11.16 -2.62
N ASP A 16 -5.99 -11.60 -1.37
CA ASP A 16 -6.94 -11.17 -0.34
C ASP A 16 -6.44 -9.94 0.44
N ALA A 17 -5.11 -9.77 0.50
CA ALA A 17 -4.42 -8.65 1.13
C ALA A 17 -3.10 -8.35 0.40
N PHE A 18 -2.55 -7.15 0.60
CA PHE A 18 -1.26 -6.73 0.06
C PHE A 18 -0.28 -6.41 1.19
N VAL A 19 0.87 -7.07 1.20
CA VAL A 19 1.99 -6.76 2.12
C VAL A 19 3.12 -6.12 1.32
N VAL A 20 3.53 -4.93 1.73
CA VAL A 20 4.49 -4.08 1.02
C VAL A 20 5.81 -4.11 1.77
N ALA A 21 6.69 -5.03 1.36
CA ALA A 21 8.05 -5.12 1.86
C ALA A 21 8.92 -3.96 1.34
N PRO A 22 10.03 -3.60 2.01
CA PRO A 22 10.99 -2.61 1.51
C PRO A 22 11.38 -2.87 0.05
N GLY A 23 11.26 -1.84 -0.78
CA GLY A 23 11.40 -2.00 -2.24
C GLY A 23 11.58 -0.67 -2.96
N GLY A 24 12.02 -0.76 -4.22
CA GLY A 24 12.29 0.40 -5.06
C GLY A 24 11.06 0.94 -5.79
N ILE A 25 11.30 1.64 -6.90
CA ILE A 25 10.27 2.32 -7.68
C ILE A 25 9.15 1.40 -8.17
N GLY A 26 9.43 0.14 -8.51
CA GLY A 26 8.41 -0.82 -8.94
C GLY A 26 7.41 -1.14 -7.82
N THR A 27 7.93 -1.42 -6.62
CA THR A 27 7.09 -1.65 -5.43
C THR A 27 6.27 -0.41 -5.07
N LEU A 28 6.88 0.78 -5.18
CA LEU A 28 6.19 2.04 -4.93
C LEU A 28 5.06 2.28 -5.94
N GLU A 29 5.30 2.01 -7.22
CA GLU A 29 4.26 2.13 -8.26
C GLU A 29 3.10 1.18 -8.00
N GLU A 30 3.39 -0.09 -7.70
CA GLU A 30 2.37 -1.11 -7.42
C GLU A 30 1.51 -0.74 -6.19
N VAL A 31 2.11 -0.27 -5.08
CA VAL A 31 1.33 0.11 -3.88
C VAL A 31 0.52 1.39 -4.07
N ILE A 32 1.03 2.39 -4.79
CA ILE A 32 0.28 3.63 -5.05
C ILE A 32 -0.94 3.35 -5.94
N GLU A 33 -0.83 2.43 -6.89
CA GLU A 33 -1.98 1.98 -7.69
C GLU A 33 -3.05 1.29 -6.82
N VAL A 34 -2.65 0.37 -5.94
CA VAL A 34 -3.58 -0.30 -5.02
C VAL A 34 -4.25 0.68 -4.06
N LEU A 35 -3.50 1.62 -3.47
CA LEU A 35 -4.07 2.66 -2.61
C LEU A 35 -5.05 3.57 -3.35
N SER A 36 -4.76 3.88 -4.62
CA SER A 36 -5.66 4.66 -5.47
C SER A 36 -6.99 3.94 -5.70
N TRP A 37 -6.96 2.63 -5.97
CA TRP A 37 -8.17 1.82 -6.12
C TRP A 37 -8.95 1.68 -4.82
N LYS A 38 -8.26 1.47 -3.70
CA LYS A 38 -8.89 1.41 -2.37
C LYS A 38 -9.60 2.72 -2.02
N ARG A 39 -9.00 3.87 -2.33
CA ARG A 39 -9.63 5.19 -2.13
C ARG A 39 -10.89 5.38 -2.96
N LEU A 40 -10.93 4.80 -4.16
CA LEU A 40 -12.10 4.80 -5.04
C LEU A 40 -13.14 3.74 -4.66
N ASP A 41 -12.95 3.05 -3.52
CA ASP A 41 -13.81 1.98 -3.02
C ASP A 41 -13.96 0.81 -4.01
N LEU A 42 -12.93 0.58 -4.84
CA LEU A 42 -12.91 -0.53 -5.80
C LEU A 42 -12.54 -1.87 -5.14
N HIS A 43 -11.99 -1.82 -3.93
CA HIS A 43 -11.86 -2.98 -3.05
C HIS A 43 -11.70 -2.62 -1.57
N PRO A 44 -12.03 -3.57 -0.68
CA PRO A 44 -11.77 -3.45 0.75
C PRO A 44 -10.42 -4.04 1.19
N LYS A 45 -9.69 -4.74 0.31
CA LYS A 45 -8.50 -5.55 0.65
C LYS A 45 -7.49 -4.79 1.55
N PRO A 46 -6.98 -5.39 2.64
CA PRO A 46 -5.96 -4.78 3.48
C PRO A 46 -4.69 -4.43 2.69
N VAL A 47 -4.08 -3.30 3.04
CA VAL A 47 -2.78 -2.88 2.50
C VAL A 47 -1.88 -2.62 3.71
N ILE A 48 -0.83 -3.42 3.84
CA ILE A 48 0.05 -3.43 5.02
C ILE A 48 1.46 -3.10 4.58
N PHE A 49 2.03 -2.02 5.10
CA PHE A 49 3.44 -1.74 4.94
C PHE A 49 4.25 -2.49 6.00
N LEU A 50 5.18 -3.33 5.55
CA LEU A 50 6.18 -3.96 6.42
C LEU A 50 7.33 -2.97 6.61
N ASN A 51 7.27 -2.20 7.69
CA ASN A 51 8.17 -1.08 7.99
C ASN A 51 9.37 -1.50 8.86
N ILE A 52 10.20 -2.37 8.31
CA ILE A 52 11.43 -2.83 8.98
C ILE A 52 12.41 -1.66 9.09
N ASP A 53 12.92 -1.42 10.30
CA ASP A 53 13.88 -0.36 10.62
C ASP A 53 13.48 1.05 10.16
N GLY A 54 12.17 1.31 10.01
CA GLY A 54 11.64 2.61 9.58
C GLY A 54 11.80 2.91 8.09
N TYR A 55 12.02 1.90 7.23
CA TYR A 55 12.24 2.09 5.79
C TYR A 55 11.20 2.98 5.09
N TRP A 56 9.93 2.91 5.49
CA TRP A 56 8.82 3.64 4.88
C TRP A 56 8.49 4.97 5.56
N ASP A 57 9.22 5.37 6.61
CA ASP A 57 8.91 6.55 7.41
C ASP A 57 8.88 7.85 6.57
N ASP A 58 9.82 8.00 5.65
CA ASP A 58 9.89 9.15 4.74
C ASP A 58 8.70 9.19 3.77
N LEU A 59 8.26 8.03 3.28
CA LEU A 59 7.07 7.94 2.44
C LEU A 59 5.82 8.33 3.24
N PHE A 60 5.69 7.85 4.48
CA PHE A 60 4.57 8.24 5.34
C PHE A 60 4.60 9.73 5.68
N ALA A 61 5.77 10.30 5.90
CA ALA A 61 5.95 11.74 6.10
C ALA A 61 5.51 12.53 4.86
N HIS A 62 5.90 12.09 3.66
CA HIS A 62 5.44 12.69 2.42
C HIS A 62 3.91 12.61 2.24
N MET A 63 3.31 11.45 2.53
CA MET A 63 1.85 11.30 2.45
C MET A 63 1.13 12.23 3.44
N ARG A 64 1.62 12.37 4.68
CA ARG A 64 1.09 13.35 5.65
C ARG A 64 1.23 14.79 5.15
N HIS A 65 2.40 15.15 4.63
CA HIS A 65 2.63 16.47 4.05
C HIS A 65 1.65 16.76 2.91
N SER A 66 1.35 15.79 2.05
CA SER A 66 0.38 15.95 0.96
C SER A 66 -1.05 16.24 1.46
N VAL A 67 -1.41 15.73 2.65
CA VAL A 67 -2.68 16.02 3.31
C VAL A 67 -2.68 17.44 3.87
N GLU A 68 -1.58 17.86 4.51
CA GLU A 68 -1.40 19.22 5.03
C GLU A 68 -1.52 20.27 3.92
N GLU A 69 -0.92 20.00 2.76
CA GLU A 69 -0.99 20.83 1.56
C GLU A 69 -2.33 20.71 0.79
N ARG A 70 -3.29 19.93 1.33
CA ARG A 70 -4.63 19.73 0.76
C ARG A 70 -4.61 19.09 -0.65
N MET A 71 -3.54 18.39 -0.99
CA MET A 71 -3.46 17.58 -2.21
C MET A 71 -4.17 16.24 -2.04
N ASN A 72 -4.26 15.76 -0.80
CA ASN A 72 -5.02 14.58 -0.43
C ASN A 72 -6.00 14.86 0.73
N PRO A 73 -7.11 14.10 0.80
CA PRO A 73 -8.03 14.18 1.94
C PRO A 73 -7.43 13.59 3.21
N ALA A 74 -7.96 13.98 4.37
CA ALA A 74 -7.45 13.55 5.67
C ALA A 74 -7.56 12.04 5.93
N ASP A 75 -8.53 11.38 5.29
CA ASP A 75 -8.76 9.93 5.40
C ASP A 75 -7.75 9.09 4.62
N LEU A 76 -6.88 9.70 3.79
CA LEU A 76 -5.79 9.00 3.09
C LEU A 76 -4.96 8.13 4.04
N ILE A 77 -4.63 8.67 5.22
CA ILE A 77 -3.77 7.99 6.22
C ILE A 77 -4.43 6.70 6.75
N GLY A 78 -5.75 6.58 6.64
CA GLY A 78 -6.50 5.39 7.03
C GLY A 78 -6.52 4.27 5.99
N LEU A 79 -5.91 4.45 4.81
CA LEU A 79 -5.98 3.48 3.72
C LEU A 79 -5.05 2.27 3.92
N TRP A 80 -4.02 2.39 4.76
CA TRP A 80 -3.04 1.34 5.02
C TRP A 80 -2.82 1.10 6.51
N GLN A 81 -2.23 -0.06 6.80
CA GLN A 81 -1.75 -0.46 8.12
C GLN A 81 -0.22 -0.58 8.09
N VAL A 82 0.42 -0.54 9.25
CA VAL A 82 1.87 -0.66 9.37
C VAL A 82 2.18 -1.82 10.29
N ALA A 83 3.11 -2.67 9.88
CA ALA A 83 3.66 -3.77 10.65
C ALA A 83 5.17 -3.62 10.79
N GLY A 84 5.71 -3.80 12.00
CA GLY A 84 7.14 -3.80 12.26
C GLY A 84 7.80 -5.18 12.08
N THR A 85 7.00 -6.24 11.99
CA THR A 85 7.47 -7.63 11.84
C THR A 85 6.64 -8.39 10.81
N VAL A 86 7.17 -9.52 10.31
CA VAL A 86 6.46 -10.39 9.37
C VAL A 86 5.23 -11.02 10.05
N GLU A 87 5.37 -11.43 11.31
CA GLU A 87 4.30 -12.02 12.10
C GLU A 87 3.12 -11.06 12.27
N GLU A 88 3.40 -9.79 12.55
CA GLU A 88 2.38 -8.74 12.62
C GLU A 88 1.74 -8.50 11.25
N ALA A 89 2.52 -8.46 10.17
CA ALA A 89 1.99 -8.29 8.82
C ALA A 89 1.04 -9.42 8.43
N LEU A 90 1.38 -10.68 8.77
CA LEU A 90 0.53 -11.83 8.55
C LEU A 90 -0.76 -11.77 9.38
N ALA A 91 -0.67 -11.36 10.65
CA ALA A 91 -1.84 -11.20 11.52
C ALA A 91 -2.82 -10.13 11.01
N LEU A 92 -2.31 -9.05 10.41
CA LEU A 92 -3.12 -7.98 9.79
C LEU A 92 -3.68 -8.36 8.41
N SER A 93 -3.15 -9.41 7.79
CA SER A 93 -3.58 -9.89 6.48
C SER A 93 -4.72 -10.92 6.51
N ALA A 94 -5.06 -11.44 7.71
CA ALA A 94 -6.12 -12.41 7.96
C ALA A 94 -7.48 -11.75 8.18
#